data_AF-A0A829W5D7-F1
#
_entry.id   AF-A0A829W5D7-F1
#
_cell.length_a   1.000
_cell.length_b   1.000
_cell.length_c   1.000
_cell.angle_alpha   90.00
_cell.angle_beta   90.00
_cell.angle_gamma   90.00
#
_symmetry.space_group_name_H-M   'P 1'
#
loop_
_entity.id
_entity.type
_entity.pdbx_description
1 polymer ?
#
loop_
_entity_poly.entity_id
_entity_poly.type
_entity_poly.pdbx_seq_one_letter_code
_entity_poly.pdbx_strand_id
1 'polypeptide(L)'
;MCEHCRNIQTWRKFDAPKDYLACIAYIQQLVSEGEFELMQEESTCPLEKVKTEDGWADEIMAHMIRCKHCGQIFTCVVNTWRGSGHFKKGKG
;
A
#
# COMPACT_ATOMS: atom_id res chain seq x y z
N MET A 1 -15.99 -0.85 12.14
CA MET A 1 -15.06 -0.13 11.25
C MET A 1 -15.08 1.32 11.67
N CYS A 2 -13.94 1.89 12.11
CA CYS A 2 -13.90 3.29 12.52
C CYS A 2 -14.12 4.23 11.33
N GLU A 3 -14.38 5.51 11.59
CA GLU A 3 -14.66 6.51 10.55
C GLU A 3 -13.48 6.67 9.59
N HIS A 4 -12.26 6.72 10.11
CA HIS A 4 -11.03 6.79 9.30
C HIS A 4 -10.88 5.61 8.34
N CYS A 5 -11.20 4.39 8.80
CA CYS A 5 -11.13 3.19 7.97
C CYS A 5 -12.29 3.07 6.98
N ARG A 6 -13.42 3.75 7.21
CA ARG A 6 -14.61 3.66 6.36
C ARG A 6 -14.40 4.31 4.99
N ASN A 7 -13.58 5.37 4.96
CA ASN A 7 -13.36 6.19 3.78
C ASN A 7 -12.09 5.80 3.01
N ILE A 8 -11.41 4.71 3.40
CA ILE A 8 -10.20 4.27 2.70
C ILE A 8 -10.55 3.70 1.34
N GLN A 9 -9.97 4.32 0.30
CA GLN A 9 -10.03 3.79 -1.05
C GLN A 9 -9.24 2.48 -1.09
N THR A 10 -9.85 1.44 -1.67
CA THR A 10 -9.21 0.14 -1.89
C THR A 10 -9.14 -0.15 -3.39
N TRP A 11 -8.11 -0.88 -3.80
CA TRP A 11 -7.98 -1.38 -5.17
C TRP A 11 -8.17 -2.88 -5.14
N ARG A 12 -9.27 -3.37 -5.72
CA ARG A 12 -9.52 -4.81 -5.84
C ARG A 12 -8.46 -5.50 -6.71
N LYS A 13 -7.98 -4.81 -7.73
CA LYS A 13 -6.93 -5.23 -8.65
C LYS A 13 -6.17 -4.01 -9.17
N PHE A 14 -4.89 -4.16 -9.47
CA PHE A 14 -4.14 -3.24 -10.33
C PHE A 14 -4.18 -3.78 -11.77
N ASP A 15 -4.71 -3.00 -12.71
CA ASP A 15 -4.82 -3.37 -14.12
C ASP A 15 -3.62 -2.87 -14.93
N ALA A 16 -2.94 -1.83 -14.45
CA ALA A 16 -1.70 -1.32 -15.00
C ALA A 16 -0.74 -0.83 -13.91
N PRO A 17 0.57 -0.68 -14.20
CA PRO A 17 1.55 -0.14 -13.26
C PRO A 17 1.17 1.23 -12.68
N LYS A 18 0.47 2.08 -13.46
CA LYS A 18 -0.03 3.38 -12.99
C LYS A 18 -1.02 3.27 -11.82
N ASP A 19 -1.79 2.19 -11.73
CA ASP A 19 -2.76 1.99 -10.66
C ASP A 19 -2.03 1.68 -9.34
N TYR A 20 -0.96 0.88 -9.43
CA TYR A 20 -0.08 0.64 -8.29
C TYR A 20 0.61 1.92 -7.83
N LEU A 21 1.16 2.71 -8.75
CA LEU A 21 1.80 4.00 -8.40
C LEU A 21 0.80 5.00 -7.78
N ALA A 22 -0.43 5.06 -8.29
CA ALA A 22 -1.49 5.87 -7.69
C ALA A 22 -1.85 5.38 -6.27
N CYS A 23 -1.88 4.06 -6.06
CA CYS A 23 -2.07 3.48 -4.73
C CYS A 23 -0.92 3.82 -3.78
N ILE A 24 0.34 3.80 -4.24
CA ILE A 24 1.49 4.18 -3.40
C ILE A 24 1.41 5.66 -3.01
N ALA A 25 1.11 6.55 -3.95
CA ALA A 25 0.92 7.98 -3.65
C ALA A 25 -0.22 8.20 -2.64
N TYR A 26 -1.32 7.45 -2.76
CA TYR A 26 -2.42 7.50 -1.80
C TYR A 26 -2.01 7.01 -0.41
N ILE A 27 -1.23 5.92 -0.34
CA ILE A 27 -0.70 5.41 0.94
C ILE A 27 0.24 6.45 1.57
N GLN A 28 1.12 7.09 0.79
CA GLN A 28 1.97 8.18 1.28
C GLN A 28 1.14 9.32 1.86
N GLN A 29 0.06 9.72 1.20
CA GLN A 29 -0.86 10.73 1.71
C GLN A 29 -1.44 10.31 3.07
N LEU A 30 -2.00 9.11 3.19
CA LEU A 30 -2.58 8.61 4.44
C LEU A 30 -1.59 8.58 5.61
N VAL A 31 -0.33 8.23 5.32
CA VAL A 31 0.74 8.23 6.33
C VAL A 31 1.15 9.67 6.69
N SER A 32 1.21 10.58 5.70
CA SER A 32 1.57 11.98 5.91
C SER A 32 0.53 12.78 6.71
N GLU A 33 -0.77 12.45 6.54
CA GLU A 33 -1.87 13.02 7.32
C GLU A 33 -1.84 12.54 8.79
N GLY A 34 -1.06 11.50 9.08
CA GLY A 34 -0.81 11.02 10.44
C GLY A 34 -1.86 10.04 10.97
N GLU A 35 -2.96 9.82 10.24
CA GLU A 35 -4.07 8.92 10.58
C GLU A 35 -3.68 7.43 10.49
N PHE A 36 -2.71 7.13 9.63
CA PHE A 36 -2.15 5.80 9.42
C PHE A 36 -0.64 5.82 9.65
N GLU A 37 -0.08 4.67 9.97
CA GLU A 37 1.37 4.46 9.99
C GLU A 37 1.77 3.34 9.03
N LEU A 38 2.88 3.54 8.35
CA LEU A 38 3.53 2.50 7.55
C LEU A 38 4.23 1.52 8.50
N MET A 39 3.90 0.24 8.39
CA MET A 39 4.60 -0.84 9.07
C MET A 39 5.88 -1.14 8.30
N GLN A 40 6.97 -0.41 8.59
CA GLN A 40 8.22 -0.49 7.81
C GLN A 40 8.84 -1.89 7.83
N GLU A 41 8.83 -2.58 8.97
CA GLU A 41 9.41 -3.93 9.12
C GLU A 41 8.64 -4.99 8.32
N GLU A 42 7.36 -4.75 8.03
CA GLU A 42 6.48 -5.65 7.25
C GLU A 42 6.38 -5.23 5.77
N SER A 43 7.05 -4.14 5.39
CA SER A 43 7.03 -3.61 4.02
C SER A 43 8.32 -3.96 3.30
N THR A 44 8.21 -4.38 2.03
CA THR A 44 9.36 -4.84 1.23
C THR A 44 10.35 -3.70 0.95
N CYS A 45 9.86 -2.47 0.79
CA CYS A 45 10.68 -1.29 0.54
C CYS A 45 10.00 0.00 1.04
N PRO A 46 10.73 1.13 1.10
CA PRO A 46 10.13 2.44 1.33
C PRO A 46 9.20 2.85 0.19
N LEU A 47 8.13 3.59 0.51
CA LEU A 47 7.13 4.04 -0.48
C LEU A 47 7.75 4.92 -1.58
N GLU A 48 8.81 5.65 -1.25
CA GLU A 48 9.55 6.53 -2.18
C GLU A 48 10.46 5.76 -3.13
N LYS A 49 10.76 4.49 -2.82
CA LYS A 49 11.74 3.67 -3.51
C LYS A 49 11.13 2.48 -4.24
N VAL A 50 9.80 2.44 -4.43
CA VAL A 50 9.12 1.37 -5.17
C VAL A 50 9.62 1.22 -6.61
N LYS A 51 10.14 2.32 -7.19
CA LYS A 51 10.79 2.35 -8.50
C LYS A 51 12.13 3.08 -8.41
N THR A 52 13.19 2.42 -8.82
CA THR A 52 14.58 2.91 -8.86
C THR A 52 15.04 3.10 -10.31
N GLU A 53 16.29 3.53 -10.49
CA GLU A 53 16.92 3.62 -11.82
C GLU A 53 17.02 2.24 -12.50
N ASP A 54 17.18 1.17 -11.71
CA ASP A 54 17.29 -0.21 -12.18
C ASP A 54 15.92 -0.89 -12.44
N GLY A 55 14.81 -0.21 -12.17
CA GLY A 55 13.45 -0.73 -12.38
C GLY A 55 12.61 -0.76 -11.11
N TRP A 56 11.88 -1.85 -10.87
CA TRP A 56 11.10 -2.03 -9.64
C TRP A 56 12.02 -2.48 -8.49
N ALA A 57 11.70 -2.10 -7.25
CA ALA A 57 12.53 -2.48 -6.11
C ALA A 57 12.58 -4.00 -5.84
N ASP A 58 11.50 -4.71 -6.20
CA ASP A 58 11.40 -6.16 -6.09
C ASP A 58 10.39 -6.71 -7.11
N GLU A 59 10.43 -8.03 -7.35
CA GLU A 59 9.45 -8.77 -8.14
C GLU A 59 8.09 -8.83 -7.44
N ILE A 60 8.10 -8.92 -6.10
CA ILE A 60 6.90 -8.89 -5.27
C ILE A 60 7.10 -7.88 -4.16
N MET A 61 6.33 -6.79 -4.19
CA MET A 61 6.38 -5.76 -3.17
C MET A 61 5.11 -5.77 -2.34
N ALA A 62 5.27 -5.70 -1.02
CA ALA A 62 4.20 -5.53 -0.05
C ALA A 62 4.43 -4.23 0.75
N HIS A 63 3.35 -3.50 1.01
CA HIS A 63 3.34 -2.35 1.91
C HIS A 63 2.12 -2.46 2.81
N MET A 64 2.33 -2.38 4.12
CA MET A 64 1.25 -2.49 5.10
C MET A 64 1.11 -1.20 5.86
N ILE A 65 -0.13 -0.69 5.95
CA ILE A 65 -0.44 0.44 6.82
C ILE A 65 -1.41 0.02 7.92
N ARG A 66 -1.20 0.58 9.11
CA ARG A 66 -2.05 0.37 10.28
C ARG A 66 -2.78 1.66 10.63
N CYS A 67 -4.08 1.58 10.83
CA CYS A 67 -4.86 2.68 11.38
C CYS A 67 -4.47 2.91 12.84
N LYS A 68 -4.04 4.11 13.20
CA LYS A 68 -3.63 4.42 14.58
C LYS A 68 -4.80 4.46 15.57
N HIS A 69 -6.03 4.59 15.08
CA HIS A 69 -7.23 4.69 15.90
C HIS A 69 -7.84 3.35 16.30
N CYS A 70 -7.81 2.36 15.40
CA CYS A 70 -8.47 1.07 15.65
C CYS A 70 -7.60 -0.14 15.32
N GLY A 71 -6.33 0.06 14.98
CA GLY A 71 -5.38 -1.01 14.66
C GLY A 71 -5.65 -1.75 13.36
N GLN A 72 -6.63 -1.33 12.56
CA GLN A 72 -6.96 -2.02 11.31
C GLN A 72 -5.79 -1.94 10.32
N ILE A 73 -5.37 -3.09 9.81
CA ILE A 73 -4.32 -3.19 8.80
C ILE A 73 -4.92 -3.17 7.40
N PHE A 74 -4.26 -2.47 6.48
CA PHE A 74 -4.47 -2.55 5.05
C PHE A 74 -3.17 -2.98 4.37
N THR A 75 -3.28 -3.85 3.38
CA THR A 75 -2.14 -4.46 2.70
C THR A 75 -2.20 -4.12 1.22
N CYS A 76 -1.16 -3.48 0.72
CA CYS A 76 -0.87 -3.30 -0.70
C CYS A 76 0.12 -4.37 -1.13
N VAL A 77 -0.22 -5.18 -2.13
CA VAL A 77 0.70 -6.17 -2.71
C VAL A 77 0.69 -6.00 -4.22
N VAL A 78 1.86 -6.03 -4.83
CA VAL A 78 2.02 -6.10 -6.29
C VAL A 78 3.05 -7.16 -6.66
N ASN A 79 2.75 -7.92 -7.71
CA ASN A 79 3.69 -8.77 -8.43
C ASN A 79 4.01 -8.05 -9.75
N THR A 80 5.21 -7.50 -9.83
CA THR A 80 5.67 -6.69 -10.96
C THR A 80 6.08 -7.53 -12.16
N TRP A 81 6.41 -8.81 -11.95
CA TRP A 81 6.71 -9.77 -13.01
C TRP A 81 5.47 -10.24 -13.78
N ARG A 82 4.41 -10.64 -13.06
CA ARG A 82 3.17 -11.19 -13.62
C ARG A 82 2.08 -10.15 -13.87
N GLY A 83 2.27 -8.90 -13.41
CA GLY A 83 1.31 -7.82 -13.62
C GLY A 83 0.01 -8.02 -12.87
N SER A 84 0.07 -8.13 -11.54
CA SER A 84 -1.12 -8.20 -10.71
C SER A 84 -0.86 -7.63 -9.32
N GLY A 85 -1.91 -7.18 -8.64
CA GLY A 85 -1.79 -6.69 -7.27
C GLY A 85 -3.10 -6.11 -6.77
N HIS A 86 -3.13 -5.67 -5.52
CA HIS A 86 -4.31 -5.08 -4.90
C HIS A 86 -3.90 -4.27 -3.67
N PHE A 87 -4.81 -3.40 -3.24
CA PHE A 87 -4.77 -2.76 -1.93
C PHE A 87 -6.10 -3.01 -1.24
N LYS A 88 -6.07 -3.76 -0.14
CA LYS A 88 -7.30 -4.15 0.56
C LYS A 88 -7.10 -4.17 2.07
N LYS A 89 -8.22 -4.15 2.77
CA LYS A 89 -8.29 -4.40 4.21
C LYS A 89 -7.75 -5.80 4.53
N GLY A 90 -6.80 -5.89 5.44
CA GLY A 90 -6.32 -7.16 5.99
C GLY A 90 -7.44 -7.86 6.76
N LYS A 91 -7.46 -9.20 6.74
CA LYS A 91 -8.32 -9.96 7.66
C LYS A 91 -7.69 -9.85 9.04
N GLY A 92 -8.40 -9.23 9.98
CA GLY A 92 -8.04 -9.24 11.39
C GLY A 92 -8.23 -10.62 12.00
#